data_AF-A0A2D6YTB9-F1
#
_entry.id   AF-A0A2D6YTB9-F1
#
_cell.length_a   1.000
_cell.length_b   1.000
_cell.length_c   1.000
_cell.angle_alpha   90.00
_cell.angle_beta   90.00
_cell.angle_gamma   90.00
#
_symmetry.space_group_name_H-M   'P 1'
#
loop_
_entity.id
_entity.type
_entity.pdbx_description
1 polymer ?
#
loop_
_entity_poly.entity_id
_entity_poly.type
_entity_poly.pdbx_seq_one_letter_code
_entity_poly.pdbx_strand_id
1 'polypeptide(L)'
;MKCSKHLSPAIRGADIDLVFQGAFFPLEESRLIFVTVGTQYPFDRLLGEVDAWAERSGERVVAQVGVSTKEYENLETVGFMPTEEFESFLGDADLVVSHAGMGTIIACALQGKPLIVLPRRHALGEHTDDHQLGTAARMAKFGLARVIDSTEELIPILNDRESVEAPSIGKEPSGEILESLREFAYRGSAKGRRKPGWILGIASQGGHWTQLQRLRAAFEPEDVQWITTQNASVSSVNQQNVGFVRDADLQRKFQLVILLIQVLWKILTIRPKVIVTTGAAPGWFAVVFGRIFGARSIWIDSIANSERLSISGQKARRWADEVWTQWPDRVEVATHSKRSVEFKGNIL
;
A
#
# COMPACT_ATOMS: atom_id res chain seq x y z
N MET A 1 -68.22 -7.63 22.12
CA MET A 1 -68.97 -6.94 23.20
C MET A 1 -67.97 -6.26 24.13
N LYS A 2 -68.09 -4.93 24.27
CA LYS A 2 -67.64 -4.01 25.35
C LYS A 2 -66.13 -4.05 25.75
N CYS A 3 -65.36 -2.98 25.49
CA CYS A 3 -65.12 -1.78 26.36
C CYS A 3 -64.44 -2.12 27.70
N SER A 4 -63.51 -1.35 28.32
CA SER A 4 -62.65 -0.18 28.06
C SER A 4 -62.06 0.20 29.44
N LYS A 5 -60.99 1.03 29.49
CA LYS A 5 -60.42 1.80 30.64
C LYS A 5 -59.29 1.09 31.43
N HIS A 6 -58.15 1.67 31.83
CA HIS A 6 -57.67 3.07 31.93
C HIS A 6 -56.12 3.15 31.95
N LEU A 7 -55.58 4.38 31.85
CA LEU A 7 -54.18 4.82 31.69
C LEU A 7 -53.23 4.65 32.90
N SER A 8 -51.91 4.59 32.59
CA SER A 8 -50.64 5.07 33.24
C SER A 8 -50.71 5.90 34.56
N PRO A 9 -49.67 6.01 35.45
CA PRO A 9 -48.26 6.27 35.08
C PRO A 9 -47.11 5.77 36.00
N ALA A 10 -45.88 5.99 35.53
CA ALA A 10 -44.63 6.22 36.27
C ALA A 10 -43.89 5.01 36.90
N ILE A 11 -42.91 4.48 36.15
CA ILE A 11 -41.72 3.85 36.72
C ILE A 11 -40.74 4.98 37.05
N ARG A 12 -40.69 5.39 38.32
CA ARG A 12 -39.62 6.22 38.90
C ARG A 12 -38.86 5.36 39.89
N GLY A 13 -37.55 5.26 39.67
CA GLY A 13 -36.50 5.23 40.69
C GLY A 13 -36.44 4.01 41.61
N ALA A 14 -35.22 3.48 41.74
CA ALA A 14 -34.81 2.38 42.62
C ALA A 14 -35.15 0.99 42.08
N ASP A 15 -34.28 0.48 41.21
CA ASP A 15 -33.80 -0.90 41.22
C ASP A 15 -32.79 -1.05 40.08
N ILE A 16 -31.51 -0.83 40.38
CA ILE A 16 -30.36 -1.32 39.57
C ILE A 16 -29.00 -1.25 40.32
N ASP A 17 -28.93 -0.68 41.52
CA ASP A 17 -27.69 -0.60 42.32
C ASP A 17 -27.25 -1.91 43.03
N LEU A 18 -27.45 -3.07 42.40
CA LEU A 18 -26.98 -4.36 42.94
C LEU A 18 -26.37 -5.26 41.86
N VAL A 19 -25.54 -4.70 40.96
CA VAL A 19 -24.55 -5.48 40.20
C VAL A 19 -23.28 -4.64 39.95
N PHE A 20 -22.57 -4.27 41.01
CA PHE A 20 -21.19 -3.81 40.91
C PHE A 20 -20.36 -4.39 42.06
N GLN A 21 -19.77 -5.56 41.83
CA GLN A 21 -18.51 -5.96 42.44
C GLN A 21 -17.85 -7.07 41.60
N GLY A 22 -16.74 -6.72 40.95
CA GLY A 22 -15.67 -7.68 40.64
C GLY A 22 -15.61 -8.28 39.23
N ALA A 23 -15.21 -7.47 38.25
CA ALA A 23 -14.15 -7.77 37.25
C ALA A 23 -14.32 -6.83 36.04
N PHE A 24 -13.75 -5.63 36.15
CA PHE A 24 -13.48 -4.80 34.99
C PHE A 24 -12.30 -5.43 34.26
N PHE A 25 -12.55 -6.32 33.30
CA PHE A 25 -11.52 -6.73 32.36
C PHE A 25 -11.23 -5.53 31.46
N PRO A 26 -9.98 -5.04 31.36
CA PRO A 26 -9.63 -4.08 30.32
C PRO A 26 -9.95 -4.74 28.98
N LEU A 27 -10.64 -4.04 28.08
CA LEU A 27 -10.59 -4.37 26.67
C LEU A 27 -9.14 -4.11 26.26
N GLU A 28 -8.29 -5.14 26.29
CA GLU A 28 -7.00 -5.07 25.60
C GLU A 28 -7.28 -4.70 24.16
N GLU A 29 -6.75 -3.57 23.70
CA GLU A 29 -6.70 -3.25 22.28
C GLU A 29 -5.97 -4.41 21.60
N SER A 30 -6.71 -5.30 20.93
CA SER A 30 -6.10 -6.44 20.24
C SER A 30 -5.16 -5.87 19.17
N ARG A 31 -3.85 -6.02 19.37
CA ARG A 31 -2.85 -5.53 18.43
C ARG A 31 -2.69 -6.53 17.31
N LEU A 32 -2.66 -6.04 16.07
CA LEU A 32 -2.53 -6.88 14.89
C LEU A 32 -1.05 -7.04 14.53
N ILE A 33 -0.55 -8.28 14.59
CA ILE A 33 0.74 -8.64 14.00
C ILE A 33 0.49 -9.19 12.60
N PHE A 34 1.09 -8.58 11.59
CA PHE A 34 0.99 -9.05 10.22
C PHE A 34 2.28 -9.74 9.78
N VAL A 35 2.19 -11.00 9.37
CA VAL A 35 3.32 -11.80 8.90
C VAL A 35 3.20 -12.03 7.40
N THR A 36 4.28 -11.79 6.64
CA THR A 36 4.29 -12.07 5.18
C THR A 36 5.59 -12.71 4.71
N VAL A 37 5.47 -13.91 4.14
CA VAL A 37 6.63 -14.71 3.66
C VAL A 37 6.67 -14.90 2.15
N GLY A 38 5.80 -14.19 1.42
CA GLY A 38 5.57 -14.36 0.00
C GLY A 38 4.79 -15.64 -0.33
N THR A 39 4.52 -15.87 -1.62
CA THR A 39 3.70 -17.01 -2.08
C THR A 39 4.50 -18.14 -2.73
N GLN A 40 5.78 -17.91 -3.06
CA GLN A 40 6.56 -18.83 -3.89
C GLN A 40 7.17 -20.00 -3.11
N TYR A 41 7.63 -19.77 -1.87
CA TYR A 41 8.34 -20.76 -1.06
C TYR A 41 7.78 -20.81 0.37
N PRO A 42 7.72 -21.98 1.03
CA PRO A 42 7.32 -22.09 2.43
C PRO A 42 8.37 -21.45 3.34
N PHE A 43 7.98 -20.89 4.49
CA PHE A 43 8.93 -20.35 5.48
C PHE A 43 8.58 -20.83 6.89
N ASP A 44 8.51 -22.15 7.03
CA ASP A 44 8.01 -22.81 8.23
C ASP A 44 8.83 -22.49 9.49
N ARG A 45 10.12 -22.17 9.35
CA ARG A 45 10.97 -21.74 10.48
C ARG A 45 10.45 -20.45 11.11
N LEU A 46 10.09 -19.46 10.30
CA LEU A 46 9.54 -18.21 10.80
C LEU A 46 8.11 -18.44 11.31
N LEU A 47 7.26 -19.05 10.49
CA LEU A 47 5.84 -19.20 10.81
C LEU A 47 5.60 -20.07 12.05
N GLY A 48 6.37 -21.16 12.24
CA GLY A 48 6.24 -22.01 13.42
C GLY A 48 6.63 -21.31 14.73
N GLU A 49 7.63 -20.43 14.69
CA GLU A 49 8.04 -19.65 15.87
C GLU A 49 7.02 -18.57 16.22
N VAL A 50 6.43 -17.93 15.20
CA VAL A 50 5.35 -16.95 15.42
C VAL A 50 4.07 -17.64 15.90
N ASP A 51 3.74 -18.83 15.39
CA ASP A 51 2.59 -19.63 15.85
C ASP A 51 2.72 -19.99 17.34
N ALA A 52 3.87 -20.54 17.74
CA ALA A 52 4.15 -20.86 19.14
C ALA A 52 4.20 -19.62 20.04
N TRP A 53 4.56 -18.45 19.50
CA TRP A 53 4.50 -17.19 20.22
C TRP A 53 3.07 -16.70 20.40
N ALA A 54 2.24 -16.76 19.34
CA ALA A 54 0.85 -16.33 19.34
C ALA A 54 0.01 -17.10 20.38
N GLU A 55 0.25 -18.42 20.52
CA GLU A 55 -0.36 -19.24 21.57
C GLU A 55 -0.10 -18.68 22.97
N ARG A 56 1.14 -18.25 23.23
CA ARG A 56 1.58 -17.77 24.55
C ARG A 56 1.18 -16.32 24.82
N SER A 57 1.19 -15.48 23.80
CA SER A 57 0.90 -14.05 23.93
C SER A 57 -0.59 -13.74 23.91
N GLY A 58 -1.40 -14.59 23.24
CA GLY A 58 -2.81 -14.31 22.99
C GLY A 58 -3.04 -13.22 21.94
N GLU A 59 -1.98 -12.73 21.29
CA GLU A 59 -2.04 -11.66 20.30
C GLU A 59 -2.61 -12.17 18.98
N ARG A 60 -3.32 -11.29 18.27
CA ARG A 60 -3.90 -11.65 16.98
C ARG A 60 -2.83 -11.58 15.89
N VAL A 61 -2.59 -12.71 15.23
CA VAL A 61 -1.63 -12.81 14.13
C VAL A 61 -2.30 -13.23 12.84
N VAL A 62 -2.16 -12.40 11.80
CA VAL A 62 -2.55 -12.74 10.42
C VAL A 62 -1.31 -13.01 9.61
N ALA A 63 -1.26 -14.16 8.93
CA ALA A 63 -0.08 -14.60 8.19
C ALA A 63 -0.40 -14.86 6.71
N GLN A 64 0.22 -14.09 5.82
CA GLN A 64 0.31 -14.46 4.41
C GLN A 64 1.37 -15.56 4.23
N VAL A 65 0.93 -16.76 3.87
CA VAL A 65 1.76 -17.97 3.76
C VAL A 65 1.95 -18.42 2.31
N GLY A 66 3.13 -18.97 2.03
CA GLY A 66 3.39 -19.70 0.79
C GLY A 66 2.77 -21.10 0.80
N VAL A 67 2.96 -21.85 -0.28
CA VAL A 67 2.56 -23.27 -0.31
C VAL A 67 3.41 -24.04 0.69
N SER A 68 2.80 -24.50 1.78
CA SER A 68 3.43 -25.34 2.81
C SER A 68 2.56 -26.57 3.07
N THR A 69 3.19 -27.63 3.58
CA THR A 69 2.51 -28.84 4.07
C THR A 69 2.18 -28.76 5.56
N LYS A 70 2.60 -27.70 6.25
CA LYS A 70 2.30 -27.47 7.66
C LYS A 70 1.06 -26.59 7.83
N GLU A 71 0.29 -26.90 8.86
CA GLU A 71 -0.79 -26.07 9.38
C GLU A 71 -0.33 -25.33 10.64
N TYR A 72 -0.92 -24.18 10.91
CA TYR A 72 -0.60 -23.30 12.03
C TYR A 72 -1.89 -23.05 12.80
N GLU A 73 -1.95 -23.47 14.07
CA GLU A 73 -3.19 -23.50 14.86
C GLU A 73 -3.54 -22.12 15.44
N ASN A 74 -2.54 -21.27 15.63
CA ASN A 74 -2.63 -19.99 16.32
C ASN A 74 -2.51 -18.80 15.36
N LEU A 75 -2.43 -19.05 14.05
CA LEU A 75 -2.33 -18.03 13.01
C LEU A 75 -3.58 -17.98 12.12
N GLU A 76 -4.08 -16.79 11.83
CA GLU A 76 -5.04 -16.58 10.74
C GLU A 76 -4.30 -16.62 9.39
N THR A 77 -4.22 -17.80 8.77
CA THR A 77 -3.43 -17.98 7.53
C THR A 77 -4.19 -17.61 6.26
N VAL A 78 -3.55 -16.87 5.37
CA VAL A 78 -4.04 -16.51 4.03
C VAL A 78 -2.98 -16.90 3.00
N GLY A 79 -3.36 -17.66 1.95
CA GLY A 79 -2.42 -18.04 0.89
C GLY A 79 -2.17 -16.89 -0.10
N PHE A 80 -2.97 -16.83 -1.16
CA PHE A 80 -2.93 -15.71 -2.09
C PHE A 80 -3.66 -14.50 -1.52
N MET A 81 -2.94 -13.39 -1.37
CA MET A 81 -3.46 -12.12 -0.90
C MET A 81 -3.34 -11.07 -2.01
N PRO A 82 -4.46 -10.52 -2.53
CA PRO A 82 -4.44 -9.38 -3.43
C PRO A 82 -3.76 -8.15 -2.81
N THR A 83 -3.22 -7.27 -3.65
CA THR A 83 -2.48 -6.06 -3.20
C THR A 83 -3.30 -5.17 -2.27
N GLU A 84 -4.60 -4.95 -2.55
CA GLU A 84 -5.46 -4.11 -1.70
C GLU A 84 -5.64 -4.70 -0.30
N GLU A 85 -5.83 -6.02 -0.21
CA GLU A 85 -5.97 -6.73 1.06
C GLU A 85 -4.66 -6.73 1.84
N PHE A 86 -3.53 -6.96 1.15
CA PHE A 86 -2.19 -6.82 1.72
C PHE A 86 -1.95 -5.42 2.28
N GLU A 87 -2.28 -4.38 1.52
CA GLU A 87 -2.13 -2.99 1.97
C GLU A 87 -3.07 -2.64 3.13
N SER A 88 -4.25 -3.27 3.21
CA SER A 88 -5.17 -3.13 4.35
C SER A 88 -4.59 -3.75 5.62
N PHE A 89 -4.16 -5.02 5.57
CA PHE A 89 -3.52 -5.68 6.72
C PHE A 89 -2.26 -4.95 7.16
N LEU A 90 -1.46 -4.48 6.19
CA LEU A 90 -0.30 -3.66 6.49
C LEU A 90 -0.68 -2.35 7.19
N GLY A 91 -1.75 -1.69 6.74
CA GLY A 91 -2.27 -0.45 7.30
C GLY A 91 -2.84 -0.61 8.71
N ASP A 92 -3.42 -1.76 9.02
CA ASP A 92 -3.99 -2.09 10.34
C ASP A 92 -2.95 -2.67 11.31
N ALA A 93 -1.82 -3.19 10.80
CA ALA A 93 -0.80 -3.84 11.63
C ALA A 93 -0.06 -2.85 12.54
N ASP A 94 0.19 -3.28 13.78
CA ASP A 94 1.06 -2.58 14.72
C ASP A 94 2.54 -2.91 14.47
N LEU A 95 2.79 -4.14 14.01
CA LEU A 95 4.11 -4.65 13.67
C LEU A 95 3.99 -5.60 12.48
N VAL A 96 4.96 -5.51 11.58
CA VAL A 96 5.10 -6.42 10.45
C VAL A 96 6.31 -7.32 10.66
N VAL A 97 6.14 -8.60 10.35
CA VAL A 97 7.23 -9.58 10.31
C VAL A 97 7.31 -10.17 8.92
N SER A 98 8.49 -10.14 8.30
CA SER A 98 8.63 -10.66 6.94
C SER A 98 9.96 -11.33 6.67
N HIS A 99 10.02 -12.06 5.56
CA HIS A 99 11.29 -12.36 4.90
C HIS A 99 11.90 -11.09 4.27
N ALA A 100 13.11 -11.19 3.70
CA ALA A 100 13.79 -10.06 3.03
C ALA A 100 13.20 -9.71 1.64
N GLY A 101 11.87 -9.68 1.53
CA GLY A 101 11.15 -9.30 0.33
C GLY A 101 11.09 -7.78 0.19
N MET A 102 11.68 -7.24 -0.87
CA MET A 102 11.75 -5.78 -1.08
C MET A 102 10.38 -5.10 -1.14
N GLY A 103 9.37 -5.76 -1.71
CA GLY A 103 8.02 -5.22 -1.78
C GLY A 103 7.45 -4.89 -0.40
N THR A 104 7.61 -5.80 0.57
CA THR A 104 7.16 -5.61 1.95
C THR A 104 7.96 -4.52 2.66
N ILE A 105 9.29 -4.54 2.56
CA ILE A 105 10.16 -3.57 3.23
C ILE A 105 9.77 -2.15 2.85
N ILE A 106 9.54 -1.93 1.57
CA ILE A 106 9.20 -0.62 1.05
C ILE A 106 7.77 -0.22 1.40
N ALA A 107 6.82 -1.15 1.33
CA ALA A 107 5.44 -0.87 1.71
C ALA A 107 5.36 -0.47 3.20
N CYS A 108 6.08 -1.17 4.08
CA CYS A 108 6.20 -0.82 5.49
C CYS A 108 6.78 0.58 5.65
N ALA A 109 7.87 0.87 4.93
CA ALA A 109 8.51 2.17 5.03
C ALA A 109 7.58 3.31 4.57
N LEU A 110 6.85 3.14 3.47
CA LEU A 110 5.91 4.14 2.97
C LEU A 110 4.75 4.41 3.93
N GLN A 111 4.33 3.39 4.67
CA GLN A 111 3.24 3.50 5.65
C GLN A 111 3.73 3.79 7.09
N GLY A 112 5.05 3.92 7.30
CA GLY A 112 5.61 4.11 8.64
C GLY A 112 5.34 2.93 9.57
N LYS A 113 5.35 1.71 9.05
CA LYS A 113 5.07 0.49 9.81
C LYS A 113 6.35 -0.15 10.34
N PRO A 114 6.46 -0.37 11.66
CA PRO A 114 7.55 -1.15 12.25
C PRO A 114 7.69 -2.50 11.56
N LEU A 115 8.93 -2.87 11.24
CA LEU A 115 9.21 -4.06 10.44
C LEU A 115 10.40 -4.85 11.00
N ILE A 116 10.17 -6.13 11.24
CA ILE A 116 11.20 -7.14 11.50
C ILE A 116 11.41 -7.97 10.24
N VAL A 117 12.66 -8.07 9.79
CA VAL A 117 13.05 -8.91 8.66
C VAL A 117 13.91 -10.07 9.12
N LEU A 118 13.46 -11.29 8.85
CA LEU A 118 14.23 -12.51 9.01
C LEU A 118 14.55 -13.10 7.64
N PRO A 119 15.79 -13.01 7.14
CA PRO A 119 16.14 -13.54 5.83
C PRO A 119 15.98 -15.07 5.76
N ARG A 120 15.64 -15.57 4.58
CA ARG A 120 15.73 -17.00 4.28
C ARG A 120 17.19 -17.41 4.15
N ARG A 121 17.50 -18.66 4.50
CA ARG A 121 18.84 -19.22 4.39
C ARG A 121 18.87 -20.35 3.37
N HIS A 122 19.75 -20.23 2.36
CA HIS A 122 19.95 -21.31 1.39
C HIS A 122 20.39 -22.62 2.07
N ALA A 123 21.24 -22.52 3.10
CA ALA A 123 21.70 -23.68 3.90
C ALA A 123 20.56 -24.47 4.59
N LEU A 124 19.38 -23.87 4.76
CA LEU A 124 18.19 -24.50 5.33
C LEU A 124 17.18 -24.93 4.26
N GLY A 125 17.50 -24.81 2.97
CA GLY A 125 16.61 -25.13 1.86
C GLY A 125 15.44 -24.15 1.70
N GLU A 126 15.51 -22.97 2.30
CA GLU A 126 14.42 -21.99 2.32
C GLU A 126 14.36 -21.13 1.04
N HIS A 127 15.45 -21.12 0.27
CA HIS A 127 15.58 -20.34 -0.97
C HIS A 127 16.63 -21.00 -1.89
N THR A 128 16.69 -20.58 -3.16
CA THR A 128 17.64 -21.09 -4.16
C THR A 128 19.01 -20.41 -4.10
N ASP A 129 19.14 -19.30 -3.39
CA ASP A 129 20.36 -18.49 -3.26
C ASP A 129 20.31 -17.63 -1.98
N ASP A 130 21.45 -17.05 -1.60
CA ASP A 130 21.62 -16.18 -0.44
C ASP A 130 21.52 -14.67 -0.79
N HIS A 131 20.96 -14.30 -1.95
CA HIS A 131 20.83 -12.89 -2.34
C HIS A 131 19.99 -12.06 -1.34
N GLN A 132 19.14 -12.72 -0.56
CA GLN A 132 18.34 -12.10 0.51
C GLN A 132 19.19 -11.48 1.63
N LEU A 133 20.37 -12.02 1.94
CA LEU A 133 21.25 -11.50 2.99
C LEU A 133 21.82 -10.13 2.62
N GLY A 134 22.27 -9.96 1.38
CA GLY A 134 22.79 -8.68 0.89
C GLY A 134 21.72 -7.58 0.87
N THR A 135 20.49 -7.96 0.50
CA THR A 135 19.33 -7.07 0.56
C THR A 135 19.01 -6.65 1.98
N ALA A 136 18.89 -7.62 2.91
CA ALA A 136 18.58 -7.34 4.31
C ALA A 136 19.64 -6.43 4.95
N ALA A 137 20.93 -6.73 4.76
CA ALA A 137 22.02 -5.90 5.29
C ALA A 137 21.96 -4.45 4.80
N ARG A 138 21.58 -4.24 3.53
CA ARG A 138 21.40 -2.90 2.97
C ARG A 138 20.22 -2.17 3.61
N MET A 139 19.11 -2.86 3.87
CA MET A 139 17.91 -2.27 4.48
C MET A 139 18.13 -1.89 5.94
N ALA A 140 18.81 -2.74 6.71
CA ALA A 140 19.25 -2.42 8.07
C ALA A 140 20.11 -1.15 8.10
N LYS A 141 21.06 -1.02 7.17
CA LYS A 141 21.92 0.16 7.05
C LYS A 141 21.14 1.46 6.80
N PHE A 142 20.02 1.40 6.09
CA PHE A 142 19.16 2.55 5.81
C PHE A 142 18.06 2.76 6.87
N GLY A 143 18.05 1.97 7.95
CA GLY A 143 17.01 2.07 9.00
C GLY A 143 15.62 1.72 8.47
N LEU A 144 15.52 0.90 7.42
CA LEU A 144 14.25 0.54 6.79
C LEU A 144 13.59 -0.69 7.39
N ALA A 145 14.32 -1.45 8.20
CA ALA A 145 13.82 -2.62 8.93
C ALA A 145 14.80 -3.01 10.05
N ARG A 146 14.27 -3.63 11.10
CA ARG A 146 15.07 -4.38 12.07
C ARG A 146 15.35 -5.77 11.51
N VAL A 147 16.57 -5.97 11.02
CA VAL A 147 16.99 -7.27 10.48
C VAL A 147 17.55 -8.14 11.60
N ILE A 148 17.07 -9.38 11.69
CA ILE A 148 17.55 -10.40 12.63
C ILE A 148 18.14 -11.58 11.86
N ASP A 149 19.10 -12.28 12.46
CA ASP A 149 19.79 -13.40 11.81
C ASP A 149 19.17 -14.75 12.17
N SER A 150 18.44 -14.82 13.29
CA SER A 150 17.90 -16.06 13.81
C SER A 150 16.54 -15.91 14.49
N THR A 151 15.83 -17.04 14.66
CA THR A 151 14.52 -17.06 15.33
C THR A 151 14.62 -16.87 16.84
N GLU A 152 15.77 -17.17 17.44
CA GLU A 152 16.03 -16.93 18.85
C GLU A 152 15.96 -15.44 19.22
N GLU A 153 16.31 -14.55 18.28
CA GLU A 153 16.17 -13.10 18.44
C GLU A 153 14.72 -12.62 18.28
N LEU A 154 13.89 -13.37 17.56
CA LEU A 154 12.53 -12.95 17.20
C LEU A 154 11.63 -12.79 18.44
N ILE A 155 11.63 -13.79 19.33
CA ILE A 155 10.71 -13.82 20.49
C ILE A 155 10.92 -12.65 21.45
N PRO A 156 12.16 -12.33 21.89
CA PRO A 156 12.40 -11.13 22.70
C PRO A 156 11.87 -9.85 22.05
N ILE A 157 12.03 -9.72 20.72
CA ILE A 157 11.59 -8.54 19.98
C ILE A 157 10.07 -8.47 19.85
N LEU A 158 9.39 -9.61 19.63
CA LEU A 158 7.93 -9.65 19.60
C LEU A 158 7.31 -9.29 20.96
N ASN A 159 7.94 -9.73 22.05
CA ASN A 159 7.54 -9.36 23.40
C ASN A 159 7.76 -7.86 23.68
N ASP A 160 8.86 -7.29 23.17
CA ASP A 160 9.20 -5.86 23.28
C ASP A 160 8.96 -5.11 21.95
N ARG A 161 7.83 -5.38 21.29
CA ARG A 161 7.55 -4.88 19.93
C ARG A 161 7.51 -3.36 19.81
N GLU A 162 7.18 -2.67 20.90
CA GLU A 162 7.19 -1.20 20.96
C GLU A 162 8.60 -0.61 20.78
N SER A 163 9.65 -1.41 20.98
CA SER A 163 11.05 -1.03 20.71
C SER A 163 11.40 -1.02 19.22
N VAL A 164 10.55 -1.56 18.34
CA VAL A 164 10.83 -1.60 16.91
C VAL A 164 10.43 -0.27 16.28
N GLU A 165 11.45 0.53 15.94
CA GLU A 165 11.22 1.81 15.28
C GLU A 165 10.63 1.64 13.87
N ALA A 166 9.63 2.46 13.57
CA ALA A 166 9.12 2.58 12.21
C ALA A 166 10.21 3.14 11.28
N PRO A 167 10.28 2.66 10.03
CA PRO A 167 11.22 3.19 9.06
C PRO A 167 11.04 4.70 8.87
N SER A 168 12.14 5.44 8.94
CA SER A 168 12.14 6.87 8.59
C SER A 168 12.52 7.03 7.12
N ILE A 169 11.52 7.25 6.27
CA ILE A 169 11.78 7.72 4.92
C ILE A 169 12.01 9.24 4.97
N GLY A 170 13.00 9.75 4.23
CA GLY A 170 13.23 11.18 4.07
C GLY A 170 11.95 11.94 3.66
N LYS A 171 11.88 13.23 4.05
CA LYS A 171 10.70 14.09 3.82
C LYS A 171 10.32 14.23 2.34
N GLU A 172 11.30 14.15 1.45
CA GLU A 172 11.11 14.29 0.01
C GLU A 172 11.84 13.14 -0.72
N PRO A 173 11.28 12.67 -1.85
CA PRO A 173 11.96 11.71 -2.73
C PRO A 173 13.22 12.32 -3.35
N SER A 174 14.01 11.51 -4.07
CA SER A 174 15.22 12.02 -4.73
C SER A 174 14.93 13.21 -5.66
N GLY A 175 15.84 14.18 -5.72
CA GLY A 175 15.66 15.38 -6.56
C GLY A 175 15.47 15.06 -8.04
N GLU A 176 16.13 14.00 -8.53
CA GLU A 176 16.09 13.58 -9.93
C GLU A 176 14.67 13.24 -10.42
N ILE A 177 13.87 12.52 -9.62
CA ILE A 177 12.51 12.13 -10.03
C ILE A 177 11.59 13.34 -10.02
N LEU A 178 11.75 14.25 -9.05
CA LEU A 178 10.96 15.47 -8.95
C LEU A 178 11.25 16.44 -10.10
N GLU A 179 12.53 16.62 -10.44
CA GLU A 179 12.97 17.47 -11.55
C GLU A 179 12.47 16.93 -12.89
N SER A 180 12.65 15.63 -13.14
CA SER A 180 12.17 14.97 -14.34
C SER A 180 10.64 15.10 -14.48
N LEU A 181 9.92 14.93 -13.37
CA LEU A 181 8.46 14.98 -13.36
C LEU A 181 7.94 16.40 -13.59
N ARG A 182 8.61 17.39 -12.99
CA ARG A 182 8.32 18.81 -13.22
C ARG A 182 8.58 19.20 -14.67
N GLU A 183 9.71 18.77 -15.24
CA GLU A 183 10.04 19.02 -16.64
C GLU A 183 8.97 18.41 -17.55
N PHE A 184 8.60 17.15 -17.34
CA PHE A 184 7.55 16.49 -18.10
C PHE A 184 6.22 17.25 -18.01
N ALA A 185 5.77 17.58 -16.81
CA ALA A 185 4.47 18.20 -16.57
C ALA A 185 4.36 19.61 -17.18
N TYR A 186 5.44 20.38 -17.17
CA TYR A 186 5.44 21.77 -17.62
C TYR A 186 6.11 22.00 -18.98
N ARG A 187 6.60 20.94 -19.64
CA ARG A 187 7.19 21.01 -20.99
C ARG A 187 6.29 21.77 -21.97
N GLY A 188 6.85 22.81 -22.59
CA GLY A 188 6.15 23.64 -23.60
C GLY A 188 5.07 24.56 -23.04
N SER A 189 4.92 24.67 -21.72
CA SER A 189 3.98 25.60 -21.07
C SER A 189 4.69 26.92 -20.77
N ALA A 190 4.17 28.04 -21.29
CA ALA A 190 4.64 29.37 -20.91
C ALA A 190 4.43 29.61 -19.39
N LYS A 191 5.28 30.43 -18.76
CA LYS A 191 5.09 30.91 -17.38
C LYS A 191 3.86 31.83 -17.34
N GLY A 192 2.68 31.24 -17.21
CA GLY A 192 1.40 31.91 -17.10
C GLY A 192 0.43 31.10 -16.24
N ARG A 193 -0.67 31.72 -15.82
CA ARG A 193 -1.66 31.11 -14.92
C ARG A 193 -2.38 29.96 -15.63
N ARG A 194 -2.17 28.73 -15.18
CA ARG A 194 -2.85 27.54 -15.72
C ARG A 194 -4.22 27.38 -15.06
N LYS A 195 -5.10 26.63 -15.71
CA LYS A 195 -6.40 26.29 -15.11
C LYS A 195 -6.21 25.21 -14.03
N PRO A 196 -7.06 25.20 -12.98
CA PRO A 196 -7.12 24.08 -12.05
C PRO A 196 -7.34 22.74 -12.78
N GLY A 197 -6.64 21.70 -12.34
CA GLY A 197 -6.67 20.38 -12.97
C GLY A 197 -5.97 20.32 -14.33
N TRP A 198 -5.00 21.21 -14.58
CA TRP A 198 -4.05 21.06 -15.70
C TRP A 198 -3.33 19.70 -15.61
N ILE A 199 -2.93 19.35 -14.38
CA ILE A 199 -2.36 18.04 -14.02
C ILE A 199 -3.46 17.24 -13.31
N LEU A 200 -3.67 16.01 -13.75
CA LEU A 200 -4.45 15.02 -13.01
C LEU A 200 -3.48 14.02 -12.38
N GLY A 201 -3.38 14.04 -11.06
CA GLY A 201 -2.75 12.96 -10.30
C GLY A 201 -3.80 11.92 -9.93
N ILE A 202 -3.61 10.66 -10.28
CA ILE A 202 -4.58 9.60 -9.98
C ILE A 202 -3.90 8.31 -9.56
N ALA A 203 -4.37 7.72 -8.48
CA ALA A 203 -3.91 6.42 -8.00
C ALA A 203 -5.04 5.66 -7.30
N SER A 204 -4.87 4.36 -7.05
CA SER A 204 -5.67 3.67 -6.03
C SER A 204 -5.24 4.12 -4.64
N GLN A 205 -6.06 3.88 -3.62
CA GLN A 205 -5.71 4.13 -2.22
C GLN A 205 -4.45 3.35 -1.75
N GLY A 206 -4.02 3.60 -0.52
CA GLY A 206 -2.94 2.85 0.12
C GLY A 206 -1.53 3.24 -0.37
N GLY A 207 -0.72 2.24 -0.71
CA GLY A 207 0.68 2.41 -1.10
C GLY A 207 0.80 3.28 -2.35
N HIS A 208 0.02 2.99 -3.39
CA HIS A 208 0.03 3.78 -4.63
C HIS A 208 -0.29 5.27 -4.39
N TRP A 209 -1.32 5.57 -3.61
CA TRP A 209 -1.66 6.95 -3.24
C TRP A 209 -0.53 7.62 -2.47
N THR A 210 0.04 6.95 -1.48
CA THR A 210 1.16 7.48 -0.68
C THR A 210 2.36 7.84 -1.56
N GLN A 211 2.71 6.97 -2.50
CA GLN A 211 3.77 7.21 -3.48
C GLN A 211 3.48 8.42 -4.37
N LEU A 212 2.26 8.53 -4.89
CA LEU A 212 1.85 9.64 -5.73
C LEU A 212 1.89 10.97 -4.96
N GLN A 213 1.48 10.97 -3.69
CA GLN A 213 1.48 12.16 -2.85
C GLN A 213 2.89 12.64 -2.48
N ARG A 214 3.89 11.74 -2.41
CA ARG A 214 5.30 12.14 -2.26
C ARG A 214 5.82 12.94 -3.45
N LEU A 215 5.26 12.70 -4.64
CA LEU A 215 5.61 13.42 -5.87
C LEU A 215 4.95 14.80 -5.99
N ARG A 216 4.06 15.18 -5.06
CA ARG A 216 3.37 16.48 -5.10
C ARG A 216 4.33 17.67 -5.13
N ALA A 217 5.53 17.53 -4.56
CA ALA A 217 6.56 18.57 -4.53
C ALA A 217 7.04 18.97 -5.95
N ALA A 218 6.80 18.14 -6.97
CA ALA A 218 7.10 18.47 -8.35
C ALA A 218 6.15 19.54 -8.94
N PHE A 219 4.99 19.78 -8.32
CA PHE A 219 3.89 20.55 -8.92
C PHE A 219 3.47 21.77 -8.09
N GLU A 220 2.96 22.79 -8.78
CA GLU A 220 2.23 23.88 -8.15
C GLU A 220 0.85 23.38 -7.68
N PRO A 221 0.47 23.55 -6.39
CA PRO A 221 -0.77 23.00 -5.83
C PRO A 221 -2.06 23.37 -6.60
N GLU A 222 -2.10 24.59 -7.16
CA GLU A 222 -3.22 25.10 -7.96
C GLU A 222 -3.38 24.42 -9.33
N ASP A 223 -2.33 23.80 -9.85
CA ASP A 223 -2.35 23.16 -11.17
C ASP A 223 -2.92 21.73 -11.11
N VAL A 224 -2.97 21.13 -9.92
CA VAL A 224 -3.23 19.70 -9.74
C VAL A 224 -4.64 19.43 -9.21
N GLN A 225 -5.32 18.50 -9.87
CA GLN A 225 -6.48 17.80 -9.34
C GLN A 225 -6.05 16.36 -9.02
N TRP A 226 -6.36 15.89 -7.82
CA TRP A 226 -6.07 14.53 -7.38
C TRP A 226 -7.30 13.64 -7.42
N ILE A 227 -7.13 12.34 -7.71
CA ILE A 227 -8.19 11.32 -7.66
C ILE A 227 -7.69 10.04 -6.97
N THR A 228 -8.48 9.49 -6.05
CA THR A 228 -8.22 8.19 -5.40
C THR A 228 -9.50 7.34 -5.23
N THR A 229 -9.37 6.05 -4.86
CA THR A 229 -10.48 5.09 -4.86
C THR A 229 -11.37 5.06 -3.62
N GLN A 230 -11.00 5.74 -2.52
CA GLN A 230 -11.84 5.90 -1.32
C GLN A 230 -11.27 6.93 -0.31
N ASN A 231 -12.07 7.30 0.71
CA ASN A 231 -11.90 8.49 1.55
C ASN A 231 -10.96 8.31 2.78
N ALA A 232 -10.45 7.08 3.04
CA ALA A 232 -9.98 6.68 4.37
C ALA A 232 -8.57 7.17 4.79
N SER A 233 -7.82 7.90 3.96
CA SER A 233 -6.47 8.37 4.34
C SER A 233 -6.11 9.76 3.79
N VAL A 234 -7.10 10.61 3.52
CA VAL A 234 -6.86 12.01 3.05
C VAL A 234 -6.70 12.98 4.23
N SER A 235 -6.35 12.48 5.42
CA SER A 235 -6.24 13.26 6.66
C SER A 235 -5.07 14.27 6.68
N SER A 236 -4.14 14.24 5.71
CA SER A 236 -2.92 15.06 5.72
C SER A 236 -2.73 16.00 4.51
N VAL A 237 -3.67 16.04 3.54
CA VAL A 237 -3.49 16.85 2.32
C VAL A 237 -4.71 17.72 2.04
N ASN A 238 -4.43 19.00 1.80
CA ASN A 238 -5.37 20.09 1.50
C ASN A 238 -6.56 19.60 0.64
N GLN A 239 -7.70 19.37 1.31
CA GLN A 239 -8.82 18.56 0.81
C GLN A 239 -9.53 19.15 -0.43
N GLN A 240 -9.22 20.39 -0.80
CA GLN A 240 -9.99 21.14 -1.81
C GLN A 240 -9.85 20.58 -3.23
N ASN A 241 -8.75 19.88 -3.56
CA ASN A 241 -8.47 19.36 -4.90
C ASN A 241 -8.46 17.82 -4.98
N VAL A 242 -9.11 17.11 -4.05
CA VAL A 242 -9.17 15.64 -4.08
C VAL A 242 -10.57 15.16 -4.48
N GLY A 243 -10.63 14.36 -5.54
CA GLY A 243 -11.83 13.67 -6.00
C GLY A 243 -11.74 12.17 -5.73
N PHE A 244 -12.89 11.50 -5.81
CA PHE A 244 -12.97 10.05 -5.58
C PHE A 244 -13.58 9.32 -6.76
N VAL A 245 -13.11 8.09 -6.97
CA VAL A 245 -13.68 7.07 -7.85
C VAL A 245 -13.88 5.80 -7.05
N ARG A 246 -14.60 4.81 -7.58
CA ARG A 246 -14.87 3.55 -6.89
C ARG A 246 -13.63 2.65 -6.90
N ASP A 247 -13.39 1.97 -5.80
CA ASP A 247 -12.36 0.94 -5.75
C ASP A 247 -12.80 -0.31 -6.51
N ALA A 248 -11.89 -0.92 -7.28
CA ALA A 248 -12.18 -2.10 -8.06
C ALA A 248 -10.91 -2.83 -8.53
N ASP A 249 -10.96 -4.15 -8.45
CA ASP A 249 -9.91 -5.08 -8.89
C ASP A 249 -10.39 -5.99 -10.05
N LEU A 250 -9.49 -6.85 -10.54
CA LEU A 250 -9.78 -7.81 -11.62
C LEU A 250 -10.81 -8.89 -11.26
N GLN A 251 -11.09 -9.12 -9.97
CA GLN A 251 -12.06 -10.10 -9.51
C GLN A 251 -13.49 -9.51 -9.54
N ARG A 252 -13.63 -8.20 -9.29
CA ARG A 252 -14.89 -7.46 -9.23
C ARG A 252 -15.24 -6.77 -10.55
N LYS A 253 -15.45 -7.56 -11.62
CA LYS A 253 -15.68 -7.09 -13.02
C LYS A 253 -16.74 -5.99 -13.17
N PHE A 254 -17.85 -6.06 -12.44
CA PHE A 254 -18.90 -5.02 -12.51
C PHE A 254 -18.42 -3.69 -11.91
N GLN A 255 -17.64 -3.73 -10.83
CA GLN A 255 -17.08 -2.54 -10.20
C GLN A 255 -16.01 -1.89 -11.09
N LEU A 256 -15.26 -2.69 -11.86
CA LEU A 256 -14.34 -2.18 -12.88
C LEU A 256 -15.06 -1.37 -13.97
N VAL A 257 -16.25 -1.79 -14.40
CA VAL A 257 -17.04 -1.02 -15.38
C VAL A 257 -17.47 0.33 -14.79
N ILE A 258 -17.88 0.35 -13.52
CA ILE A 258 -18.22 1.61 -12.83
C ILE A 258 -16.98 2.51 -12.72
N LEU A 259 -15.84 1.97 -12.28
CA LEU A 259 -14.57 2.68 -12.19
C LEU A 259 -14.18 3.26 -13.55
N LEU A 260 -14.26 2.47 -14.62
CA LEU A 260 -13.99 2.89 -15.99
C LEU A 260 -14.85 4.09 -16.38
N ILE A 261 -16.17 4.03 -16.17
CA ILE A 261 -17.10 5.11 -16.50
C ILE A 261 -16.78 6.37 -15.68
N GLN A 262 -16.47 6.21 -14.40
CA GLN A 262 -16.13 7.33 -13.52
C GLN A 262 -14.82 8.01 -13.94
N VAL A 263 -13.77 7.24 -14.24
CA VAL A 263 -12.50 7.81 -14.72
C VAL A 263 -12.70 8.51 -16.06
N LEU A 264 -13.46 7.93 -16.99
CA LEU A 264 -13.81 8.57 -18.25
C LEU A 264 -14.54 9.90 -18.03
N TRP A 265 -15.55 9.93 -17.16
CA TRP A 265 -16.28 11.14 -16.81
C TRP A 265 -15.37 12.21 -16.20
N LYS A 266 -14.43 11.83 -15.33
CA LYS A 266 -13.43 12.73 -14.74
C LYS A 266 -12.50 13.32 -15.80
N ILE A 267 -12.02 12.50 -16.75
CA ILE A 267 -11.19 12.98 -17.86
C ILE A 267 -11.96 13.98 -18.74
N LEU A 268 -13.22 13.69 -19.07
CA LEU A 268 -14.07 14.55 -19.89
C LEU A 268 -14.44 15.87 -19.23
N THR A 269 -14.56 15.90 -17.91
CA THR A 269 -14.92 17.10 -17.12
C THR A 269 -13.70 17.94 -16.77
N ILE A 270 -12.64 17.35 -16.22
CA ILE A 270 -11.40 18.05 -15.82
C ILE A 270 -10.62 18.50 -17.06
N ARG A 271 -10.60 17.65 -18.12
CA ARG A 271 -9.80 17.82 -19.34
C ARG A 271 -8.33 18.14 -19.02
N PRO A 272 -7.63 17.22 -18.32
CA PRO A 272 -6.24 17.43 -17.97
C PRO A 272 -5.37 17.50 -19.22
N LYS A 273 -4.24 18.21 -19.11
CA LYS A 273 -3.19 18.22 -20.13
C LYS A 273 -2.08 17.22 -19.81
N VAL A 274 -1.93 16.91 -18.53
CA VAL A 274 -0.95 15.95 -18.02
C VAL A 274 -1.64 15.00 -17.05
N ILE A 275 -1.34 13.72 -17.13
CA ILE A 275 -1.79 12.69 -16.19
C ILE A 275 -0.55 12.06 -15.56
N VAL A 276 -0.54 11.98 -14.23
CA VAL A 276 0.51 11.35 -13.44
C VAL A 276 -0.13 10.28 -12.58
N THR A 277 0.38 9.05 -12.66
CA THR A 277 -0.17 7.93 -11.91
C THR A 277 0.92 7.00 -11.43
N THR A 278 0.75 6.47 -10.22
CA THR A 278 1.53 5.37 -9.66
C THR A 278 0.83 4.01 -9.79
N GLY A 279 -0.35 3.97 -10.41
CA GLY A 279 -1.25 2.81 -10.50
C GLY A 279 -2.35 2.86 -9.42
N ALA A 280 -3.18 1.84 -9.23
CA ALA A 280 -3.32 0.62 -10.02
C ALA A 280 -4.34 0.81 -11.18
N ALA A 281 -5.47 0.09 -11.17
CA ALA A 281 -6.51 0.16 -12.20
C ALA A 281 -7.01 1.59 -12.56
N PRO A 282 -7.32 2.50 -11.62
CA PRO A 282 -7.77 3.86 -11.96
C PRO A 282 -6.73 4.62 -12.80
N GLY A 283 -5.45 4.47 -12.44
CA GLY A 283 -4.32 5.02 -13.18
C GLY A 283 -4.26 4.52 -14.61
N TRP A 284 -4.50 3.22 -14.81
CA TRP A 284 -4.46 2.61 -16.14
C TRP A 284 -5.56 3.16 -17.04
N PHE A 285 -6.79 3.25 -16.52
CA PHE A 285 -7.90 3.86 -17.25
C PHE A 285 -7.61 5.32 -17.59
N ALA A 286 -7.04 6.07 -16.66
CA ALA A 286 -6.71 7.48 -16.89
C ALA A 286 -5.67 7.66 -17.98
N VAL A 287 -4.63 6.81 -18.03
CA VAL A 287 -3.63 6.82 -19.10
C VAL A 287 -4.28 6.54 -20.46
N VAL A 288 -5.11 5.50 -20.56
CA VAL A 288 -5.80 5.14 -21.80
C VAL A 288 -6.71 6.27 -22.28
N PHE A 289 -7.58 6.79 -21.42
CA PHE A 289 -8.48 7.88 -21.79
C PHE A 289 -7.75 9.19 -22.04
N GLY A 290 -6.73 9.50 -21.25
CA GLY A 290 -5.86 10.66 -21.47
C GLY A 290 -5.28 10.65 -22.87
N ARG A 291 -4.73 9.51 -23.31
CA ARG A 291 -4.17 9.36 -24.66
C ARG A 291 -5.20 9.57 -25.77
N ILE A 292 -6.44 9.13 -25.56
CA ILE A 292 -7.57 9.31 -26.49
C ILE A 292 -7.99 10.79 -26.56
N PHE A 293 -7.99 11.50 -25.43
CA PHE A 293 -8.42 12.91 -25.34
C PHE A 293 -7.25 13.92 -25.38
N GLY A 294 -6.05 13.48 -25.78
CA GLY A 294 -4.90 14.34 -26.05
C GLY A 294 -4.15 14.85 -24.81
N ALA A 295 -4.33 14.22 -23.65
CA ALA A 295 -3.49 14.44 -22.48
C ALA A 295 -2.17 13.66 -22.62
N ARG A 296 -1.05 14.28 -22.22
CA ARG A 296 0.20 13.56 -22.02
C ARG A 296 0.14 12.78 -20.72
N SER A 297 0.76 11.62 -20.66
CA SER A 297 0.65 10.77 -19.48
C SER A 297 1.96 10.11 -19.08
N ILE A 298 2.16 9.99 -17.77
CA ILE A 298 3.29 9.28 -17.19
C ILE A 298 2.79 8.19 -16.24
N TRP A 299 3.32 6.99 -16.44
CA TRP A 299 3.13 5.86 -15.54
C TRP A 299 4.40 5.66 -14.73
N ILE A 300 4.34 5.84 -13.41
CA ILE A 300 5.44 5.56 -12.50
C ILE A 300 5.11 4.26 -11.80
N ASP A 301 5.78 3.17 -12.14
CA ASP A 301 5.43 1.88 -11.56
C ASP A 301 5.72 1.87 -10.06
N SER A 302 4.84 1.24 -9.28
CA SER A 302 4.97 1.20 -7.83
C SER A 302 6.30 0.55 -7.44
N ILE A 303 6.99 1.16 -6.48
CA ILE A 303 8.26 0.67 -5.97
C ILE A 303 8.17 -0.75 -5.38
N ALA A 304 6.97 -1.20 -4.99
CA ALA A 304 6.72 -2.58 -4.58
C ALA A 304 7.05 -3.60 -5.69
N ASN A 305 7.06 -3.19 -6.95
CA ASN A 305 7.36 -4.02 -8.12
C ASN A 305 8.87 -4.08 -8.42
N SER A 306 9.64 -4.72 -7.54
CA SER A 306 11.10 -4.83 -7.67
C SER A 306 11.56 -5.82 -8.74
N GLU A 307 10.82 -6.90 -8.97
CA GLU A 307 11.22 -7.96 -9.89
C GLU A 307 10.73 -7.72 -11.33
N ARG A 308 9.49 -7.27 -11.48
CA ARG A 308 8.81 -7.07 -12.76
C ARG A 308 7.79 -5.96 -12.67
N LEU A 309 7.60 -5.21 -13.74
CA LEU A 309 6.53 -4.22 -13.82
C LEU A 309 5.16 -4.83 -13.49
N SER A 310 4.32 -4.05 -12.84
CA SER A 310 2.92 -4.44 -12.58
C SER A 310 2.20 -4.79 -13.89
N ILE A 311 1.17 -5.65 -13.83
CA ILE A 311 0.37 -5.99 -15.02
C ILE A 311 -0.20 -4.73 -15.68
N SER A 312 -0.64 -3.77 -14.87
CA SER A 312 -1.12 -2.48 -15.34
C SER A 312 0.00 -1.63 -15.96
N GLY A 313 1.20 -1.63 -15.38
CA GLY A 313 2.38 -0.96 -15.93
C GLY A 313 2.84 -1.54 -17.26
N GLN A 314 2.88 -2.86 -17.39
CA GLN A 314 3.17 -3.54 -18.65
C GLN A 314 2.17 -3.15 -19.76
N LYS A 315 0.88 -3.03 -19.41
CA LYS A 315 -0.16 -2.56 -20.33
C LYS A 315 -0.05 -1.06 -20.62
N ALA A 316 0.34 -0.26 -19.62
CA ALA A 316 0.49 1.19 -19.74
C ALA A 316 1.57 1.57 -20.77
N ARG A 317 2.61 0.74 -20.97
CA ARG A 317 3.65 0.94 -22.01
C ARG A 317 3.16 1.15 -23.43
N ARG A 318 1.93 0.74 -23.74
CA ARG A 318 1.31 0.98 -25.05
C ARG A 318 0.64 2.35 -25.18
N TRP A 319 0.24 2.94 -24.06
CA TRP A 319 -0.66 4.10 -24.02
C TRP A 319 -0.02 5.33 -23.38
N ALA A 320 0.78 5.13 -22.33
CA ALA A 320 1.49 6.19 -21.63
C ALA A 320 2.51 6.86 -22.52
N ASP A 321 2.81 8.13 -22.25
CA ASP A 321 3.88 8.83 -22.94
C ASP A 321 5.26 8.42 -22.44
N GLU A 322 5.38 8.31 -21.12
CA GLU A 322 6.56 7.81 -20.45
C GLU A 322 6.16 6.75 -19.41
N VAL A 323 7.00 5.72 -19.27
CA VAL A 323 6.85 4.69 -18.23
C VAL A 323 8.14 4.65 -17.44
N TRP A 324 8.05 4.94 -16.15
CA TRP A 324 9.19 4.95 -15.26
C TRP A 324 9.14 3.79 -14.28
N THR A 325 10.28 3.16 -14.06
CA THR A 325 10.53 2.24 -12.97
C THR A 325 11.26 2.96 -11.84
N GLN A 326 11.11 2.44 -10.62
CA GLN A 326 11.84 2.91 -9.45
C GLN A 326 13.06 2.04 -9.11
N TRP A 327 13.42 1.15 -10.05
CA TRP A 327 14.52 0.19 -9.94
C TRP A 327 15.45 0.33 -11.16
N PRO A 328 16.73 0.69 -10.98
CA PRO A 328 17.64 0.97 -12.09
C PRO A 328 17.91 -0.26 -12.98
N ASP A 329 17.85 -1.45 -12.40
CA ASP A 329 18.00 -2.75 -13.08
C ASP A 329 16.76 -3.15 -13.89
N ARG A 330 15.68 -2.35 -13.87
CA ARG A 330 14.42 -2.61 -14.58
C ARG A 330 14.19 -1.65 -15.76
N VAL A 331 15.25 -0.99 -16.22
CA VAL A 331 15.22 -0.20 -17.46
C VAL A 331 15.04 -1.15 -18.64
N GLU A 332 14.04 -0.89 -19.48
CA GLU A 332 13.77 -1.68 -20.67
C GLU A 332 13.79 -0.81 -21.91
N VAL A 333 14.43 -1.29 -22.98
CA VAL A 333 14.42 -0.59 -24.27
C VAL A 333 13.05 -0.72 -24.93
N ALA A 334 12.65 0.29 -25.70
CA ALA A 334 11.43 0.25 -26.48
C ALA A 334 11.43 -0.92 -27.48
N THR A 335 10.26 -1.50 -27.72
CA THR A 335 10.02 -2.48 -28.78
C THR A 335 9.00 -1.94 -29.77
N HIS A 336 8.79 -2.63 -30.89
CA HIS A 336 7.84 -2.22 -31.93
C HIS A 336 6.40 -1.99 -31.42
N SER A 337 6.03 -2.56 -30.27
CA SER A 337 4.69 -2.47 -29.69
C SER A 337 4.63 -1.81 -28.30
N LYS A 338 5.77 -1.47 -27.69
CA LYS A 338 5.85 -0.97 -26.30
C LYS A 338 6.92 0.12 -26.17
N ARG A 339 6.61 1.20 -25.44
CA ARG A 339 7.61 2.22 -25.11
C ARG A 339 8.71 1.69 -24.18
N SER A 340 9.81 2.43 -24.11
CA SER A 340 10.89 2.22 -23.14
C SER A 340 10.38 2.35 -21.71
N VAL A 341 11.08 1.70 -20.79
CA VAL A 341 10.92 1.86 -19.35
C VAL A 341 12.19 2.54 -18.87
N GLU A 342 12.05 3.70 -18.25
CA GLU A 342 13.18 4.53 -17.82
C GLU A 342 13.29 4.55 -16.29
N PHE A 343 14.49 4.74 -15.77
CA PHE A 343 14.72 5.01 -14.36
C PHE A 343 15.06 6.49 -14.22
N LYS A 344 14.34 7.21 -13.34
CA LYS A 344 14.54 8.65 -13.05
C LYS A 344 14.77 8.91 -11.56
N GLY A 345 15.20 7.89 -10.82
CA GLY A 345 15.23 7.91 -9.36
C GLY A 345 14.11 7.07 -8.74
N ASN A 346 14.02 7.13 -7.42
CA ASN A 346 13.01 6.42 -6.64
C ASN A 346 12.34 7.41 -5.67
N ILE A 347 11.17 7.01 -5.17
CA ILE A 347 10.40 7.85 -4.27
C ILE A 347 10.77 7.69 -2.80
N LEU A 348 11.69 6.78 -2.43
CA LEU A 348 12.16 6.63 -1.06
C LEU A 348 13.02 7.83 -0.67
#